data_AF-A0AAP5HHW7-F1
#
_entry.id   AF-A0AAP5HHW7-F1
#
_cell.length_a   1.000
_cell.length_b   1.000
_cell.length_c   1.000
_cell.angle_alpha   90.00
_cell.angle_beta   90.00
_cell.angle_gamma   90.00
#
_symmetry.space_group_name_H-M   'P 1'
#
loop_
_entity.id
_entity.type
_entity.pdbx_description
1 polymer ?
#
loop_
_entity_poly.entity_id
_entity_poly.type
_entity_poly.pdbx_seq_one_letter_code
_entity_poly.pdbx_strand_id
1 'polypeptide(L)'
;MKAPVGSATTATALAAFIERSDELSKAYEAYAGKKLELSKGVENAGYEFLHRILANDVVIQANSGKLAEASGKAGQKNPPITLAPMAYLPRNETDGYVNVAAYDLVPSGIVTYPNFIAIGGQAPHPNAAKLFIAFMMGSKDLNKDSKLTPPFRTGETGKLLQGMAPFFRIGSFSPRKDMPMPPNGERWPAAAKWQASPEFVRDNIAKLNDFWLSRAN
;
A
#
# COMPACT_ATOMS: atom_id res chain seq x y z
N MET A 1 0.29 10.42 -20.62
CA MET A 1 0.43 10.04 -19.19
C MET A 1 0.84 8.56 -19.07
N LYS A 2 1.72 8.13 -18.14
CA LYS A 2 2.05 6.69 -17.97
C LYS A 2 0.84 5.96 -17.39
N ALA A 3 0.46 4.84 -18.00
CA ALA A 3 -0.65 4.03 -17.52
C ALA A 3 -0.35 3.37 -16.16
N PRO A 4 -1.32 3.32 -15.23
CA PRO A 4 -1.13 2.82 -13.87
C PRO A 4 -0.87 1.32 -13.83
N VAL A 5 -1.30 0.57 -14.86
CA VAL A 5 -1.03 -0.87 -14.99
C VAL A 5 0.46 -1.21 -15.13
N GLY A 6 1.30 -0.24 -15.50
CA GLY A 6 2.76 -0.41 -15.49
C GLY A 6 3.38 -0.47 -14.09
N SER A 7 2.56 -0.41 -13.03
CA SER A 7 2.94 -0.51 -11.62
C SER A 7 1.92 -1.36 -10.89
N ALA A 8 2.31 -2.57 -10.45
CA ALA A 8 1.43 -3.47 -9.72
C ALA A 8 0.81 -2.79 -8.49
N THR A 9 1.61 -2.04 -7.72
CA THR A 9 1.14 -1.28 -6.55
C THR A 9 0.07 -0.25 -6.91
N THR A 10 0.29 0.53 -7.97
CA THR A 10 -0.67 1.57 -8.41
C THR A 10 -1.94 0.92 -8.93
N ALA A 11 -1.80 -0.10 -9.78
CA ALA A 11 -2.90 -0.90 -10.29
C ALA A 11 -3.79 -1.45 -9.17
N THR A 12 -3.21 -2.12 -8.17
CA THR A 12 -3.96 -2.68 -7.05
C THR A 12 -4.61 -1.60 -6.20
N ALA A 13 -3.98 -0.43 -6.06
CA ALA A 13 -4.55 0.65 -5.27
C ALA A 13 -5.76 1.29 -5.95
N LEU A 14 -5.66 1.56 -7.26
CA LEU A 14 -6.79 2.06 -8.04
C LEU A 14 -7.92 1.04 -8.14
N ALA A 15 -7.60 -0.25 -8.26
CA ALA A 15 -8.60 -1.31 -8.21
C ALA A 15 -9.34 -1.31 -6.86
N ALA A 16 -8.64 -1.05 -5.74
CA ALA A 16 -9.28 -0.95 -4.43
C ALA A 16 -10.28 0.20 -4.37
N PHE A 17 -9.99 1.35 -4.98
CA PHE A 17 -10.94 2.46 -5.06
C PHE A 17 -12.22 2.07 -5.80
N ILE A 18 -12.08 1.31 -6.89
CA ILE A 18 -13.23 0.85 -7.70
C ILE A 18 -14.04 -0.19 -6.93
N GLU A 19 -13.39 -1.20 -6.36
CA GLU A 19 -14.06 -2.26 -5.60
C GLU A 19 -14.76 -1.71 -4.35
N ARG A 20 -14.20 -0.67 -3.73
CA ARG A 20 -14.74 0.00 -2.53
C ARG A 20 -15.67 1.17 -2.87
N SER A 21 -16.26 1.17 -4.06
CA SER A 21 -17.14 2.24 -4.54
C SER A 21 -18.29 2.57 -3.57
N ASP A 22 -18.90 1.57 -2.94
CA ASP A 22 -19.99 1.82 -1.98
C ASP A 22 -19.53 2.61 -0.76
N GLU A 23 -18.32 2.35 -0.28
CA GLU A 23 -17.72 3.09 0.84
C GLU A 23 -17.41 4.54 0.44
N LEU A 24 -16.90 4.75 -0.79
CA LEU A 24 -16.68 6.09 -1.36
C LEU A 24 -17.98 6.88 -1.51
N SER A 25 -19.04 6.26 -2.03
CA SER A 25 -20.34 6.91 -2.21
C SER A 25 -20.91 7.36 -0.87
N LYS A 26 -20.84 6.50 0.16
CA LYS A 26 -21.32 6.82 1.52
C LYS A 26 -20.50 7.92 2.17
N ALA A 27 -19.17 7.86 2.05
CA ALA A 27 -18.30 8.89 2.61
C ALA A 27 -18.51 10.25 1.93
N TYR A 28 -18.74 10.26 0.61
CA TYR A 28 -19.10 11.49 -0.10
C TYR A 28 -20.42 12.06 0.41
N GLU A 29 -21.47 11.24 0.52
CA GLU A 29 -22.78 11.69 1.00
C GLU A 29 -22.72 12.23 2.44
N ALA A 30 -21.96 11.56 3.32
CA ALA A 30 -21.73 12.02 4.69
C ALA A 30 -20.96 13.36 4.75
N TYR A 31 -19.98 13.56 3.87
CA TYR A 31 -19.18 14.78 3.82
C TYR A 31 -19.91 15.96 3.16
N ALA A 32 -20.56 15.71 2.01
CA ALA A 32 -21.16 16.75 1.16
C ALA A 32 -22.64 17.03 1.51
N GLY A 33 -23.28 16.18 2.32
CA GLY A 33 -24.70 16.29 2.66
C GLY A 33 -25.65 15.97 1.49
N LYS A 34 -25.14 15.40 0.40
CA LYS A 34 -25.93 15.00 -0.78
C LYS A 34 -25.32 13.79 -1.48
N LYS A 35 -26.16 13.04 -2.20
CA LYS A 35 -25.72 11.90 -3.01
C LYS A 35 -24.70 12.32 -4.06
N LEU A 36 -23.75 11.43 -4.33
CA LEU A 36 -22.76 11.61 -5.38
C LEU A 36 -23.44 11.57 -6.75
N GLU A 37 -23.28 12.63 -7.52
CA GLU A 37 -23.63 12.66 -8.94
C GLU A 37 -22.45 12.14 -9.76
N LEU A 38 -22.70 11.11 -10.59
CA LEU A 38 -21.69 10.51 -11.45
C LEU A 38 -21.56 11.32 -12.75
N SER A 39 -20.32 11.52 -13.18
CA SER A 39 -20.02 12.17 -14.45
C SER A 39 -20.46 11.29 -15.63
N LYS A 40 -20.68 11.91 -16.81
CA LYS A 40 -21.15 11.17 -17.99
C LYS A 40 -20.22 10.01 -18.33
N GLY A 41 -20.80 8.81 -18.46
CA GLY A 41 -20.07 7.57 -18.77
C GLY A 41 -19.22 7.04 -17.62
N VAL A 42 -19.46 7.48 -16.38
CA VAL A 42 -18.84 6.95 -15.16
C VAL A 42 -19.84 6.03 -14.47
N GLU A 43 -19.40 4.83 -14.14
CA GLU A 43 -20.27 3.73 -13.70
C GLU A 43 -20.55 3.72 -12.19
N ASN A 44 -19.57 4.14 -11.38
CA ASN A 44 -19.66 4.04 -9.93
C ASN A 44 -18.80 5.09 -9.24
N ALA A 45 -18.94 5.22 -7.92
CA ALA A 45 -18.24 6.23 -7.13
C ALA A 45 -16.71 6.05 -7.13
N GLY A 46 -16.21 4.82 -7.26
CA GLY A 46 -14.79 4.56 -7.41
C GLY A 46 -14.21 5.11 -8.72
N TYR A 47 -14.89 4.90 -9.84
CA TYR A 47 -14.52 5.52 -11.11
C TYR A 47 -14.74 7.03 -11.11
N GLU A 48 -15.74 7.55 -10.40
CA GLU A 48 -15.96 9.00 -10.24
C GLU A 48 -14.83 9.65 -9.44
N PHE A 49 -14.39 9.01 -8.36
CA PHE A 49 -13.24 9.44 -7.59
C PHE A 49 -11.99 9.50 -8.47
N LEU A 50 -11.75 8.46 -9.27
CA LEU A 50 -10.64 8.42 -10.22
C LEU A 50 -10.76 9.52 -11.29
N HIS A 51 -11.95 9.73 -11.84
CA HIS A 51 -12.22 10.78 -12.81
C HIS A 51 -11.84 12.16 -12.25
N ARG A 52 -12.26 12.46 -11.03
CA ARG A 52 -11.98 13.74 -10.36
C ARG A 52 -10.51 13.91 -9.99
N ILE A 53 -9.84 12.84 -9.56
CA ILE A 53 -8.38 12.88 -9.31
C ILE A 53 -7.62 13.20 -10.59
N LEU A 54 -7.96 12.55 -11.70
CA LEU A 54 -7.30 12.79 -12.98
C LEU A 54 -7.48 14.24 -13.46
N ALA A 55 -8.62 14.85 -13.14
CA ALA A 55 -8.87 16.27 -13.41
C ALA A 55 -8.18 17.24 -12.43
N ASN A 56 -7.65 16.75 -11.30
CA ASN A 56 -7.05 17.55 -10.23
C ASN A 56 -5.53 17.71 -10.37
N ASP A 57 -5.05 17.94 -11.60
CA ASP A 57 -3.62 18.13 -11.95
C ASP A 57 -2.68 17.11 -11.29
N VAL A 58 -3.04 15.82 -11.43
CA VAL A 58 -2.30 14.74 -10.77
C VAL A 58 -0.88 14.62 -11.33
N VAL A 59 0.12 14.69 -10.44
CA VAL A 59 1.52 14.48 -10.81
C VAL A 59 1.89 13.01 -10.65
N ILE A 60 2.27 12.37 -11.76
CA ILE A 60 2.69 10.97 -11.76
C ILE A 60 4.21 10.88 -11.73
N GLN A 61 4.73 10.27 -10.67
CA GLN A 61 6.16 10.01 -10.49
C GLN A 61 6.45 8.53 -10.67
N ALA A 62 7.53 8.23 -11.41
CA ALA A 62 8.01 6.86 -11.59
C ALA A 62 8.80 6.33 -10.38
N ASN A 63 9.11 7.19 -9.40
CA ASN A 63 9.93 6.84 -8.24
C ASN A 63 9.21 7.21 -6.94
N SER A 64 8.87 6.19 -6.14
CA SER A 64 8.17 6.36 -4.86
C SER A 64 8.97 7.14 -3.81
N GLY A 65 10.30 7.13 -3.86
CA GLY A 65 11.14 7.95 -2.99
C GLY A 65 10.98 9.45 -3.29
N LYS A 66 10.77 9.83 -4.55
CA LYS A 66 10.47 11.21 -4.94
C LYS A 66 9.08 11.66 -4.47
N LEU A 67 8.12 10.74 -4.33
CA LEU A 67 6.82 11.05 -3.75
C LEU A 67 6.95 11.40 -2.27
N ALA A 68 7.68 10.60 -1.49
CA ALA A 68 7.93 10.90 -0.08
C ALA A 68 8.72 12.20 0.11
N GLU A 69 9.66 12.51 -0.79
CA GLU A 69 10.34 13.80 -0.80
C GLU A 69 9.37 14.95 -1.13
N ALA A 70 8.50 14.78 -2.14
CA ALA A 70 7.61 15.82 -2.60
C ALA A 70 6.59 16.26 -1.54
N SER A 71 6.08 15.34 -0.72
CA SER A 71 5.17 15.65 0.39
C SER A 71 5.86 15.94 1.71
N GLY A 72 7.14 15.57 1.84
CA GLY A 72 7.80 15.44 3.13
C GLY A 72 8.82 16.51 3.49
N LYS A 73 9.22 17.40 2.57
CA LYS A 73 10.25 18.40 2.88
C LYS A 73 9.77 19.35 3.97
N ALA A 74 10.60 19.54 4.99
CA ALA A 74 10.32 20.50 6.04
C ALA A 74 10.18 21.93 5.47
N GLY A 75 9.24 22.71 6.00
CA GLY A 75 9.03 24.11 5.61
C GLY A 75 8.22 24.32 4.32
N GLN A 76 7.67 23.27 3.71
CA GLN A 76 6.75 23.41 2.58
C GLN A 76 5.46 24.12 3.03
N LYS A 77 5.03 25.15 2.27
CA LYS A 77 3.78 25.88 2.55
C LYS A 77 2.55 25.09 2.12
N ASN A 78 2.59 24.48 0.94
CA ASN A 78 1.50 23.72 0.33
C ASN A 78 2.03 22.36 -0.18
N PRO A 79 2.39 21.41 0.71
CA PRO A 79 2.86 20.10 0.28
C PRO A 79 1.71 19.33 -0.41
N PRO A 80 1.98 18.60 -1.51
CA PRO A 80 1.00 17.70 -2.11
C PRO A 80 0.70 16.54 -1.18
N ILE A 81 -0.51 15.97 -1.30
CA ILE A 81 -0.81 14.64 -0.76
C ILE A 81 -0.30 13.61 -1.76
N THR A 82 0.48 12.63 -1.29
CA THR A 82 1.05 11.60 -2.16
C THR A 82 0.57 10.21 -1.78
N LEU A 83 0.30 9.39 -2.79
CA LEU A 83 0.14 7.94 -2.62
C LEU A 83 1.53 7.30 -2.59
N ALA A 84 2.21 7.39 -1.45
CA ALA A 84 3.56 6.88 -1.24
C ALA A 84 3.57 5.63 -0.33
N PRO A 85 4.50 4.69 -0.54
CA PRO A 85 4.69 3.58 0.39
C PRO A 85 5.10 4.08 1.78
N MET A 86 4.41 3.63 2.82
CA MET A 86 4.75 3.92 4.22
C MET A 86 6.17 3.52 4.61
N ALA A 87 6.80 2.63 3.83
CA ALA A 87 8.17 2.20 4.01
C ALA A 87 9.22 3.31 3.79
N TYR A 88 8.78 4.50 3.35
CA TYR A 88 9.58 5.73 3.29
C TYR A 88 9.44 6.62 4.51
N LEU A 89 8.55 6.34 5.48
CA LEU A 89 8.45 7.11 6.72
C LEU A 89 9.77 7.19 7.53
N PRO A 90 10.66 6.18 7.52
CA PRO A 90 11.99 6.32 8.12
C PRO A 90 12.86 7.44 7.51
N ARG A 91 12.50 8.00 6.34
CA ARG A 91 13.13 9.20 5.79
C ARG A 91 12.85 10.46 6.59
N ASN A 92 11.86 10.44 7.48
CA ASN A 92 11.70 11.55 8.42
C ASN A 92 12.92 11.68 9.34
N GLU A 93 13.43 10.56 9.83
CA GLU A 93 14.61 10.53 10.70
C GLU A 93 15.91 10.70 9.91
N THR A 94 16.01 10.08 8.73
CA THR A 94 17.27 10.04 7.95
C THR A 94 17.47 11.22 7.01
N ASP A 95 16.40 11.75 6.40
CA ASP A 95 16.44 12.82 5.41
C ASP A 95 15.80 14.13 5.91
N GLY A 96 15.35 14.18 7.18
CA GLY A 96 14.72 15.35 7.79
C GLY A 96 13.30 15.64 7.26
N TYR A 97 12.62 14.63 6.73
CA TYR A 97 11.24 14.78 6.26
C TYR A 97 10.23 14.84 7.42
N VAL A 98 9.02 15.31 7.12
CA VAL A 98 7.91 15.46 8.07
C VAL A 98 6.64 14.73 7.60
N ASN A 99 6.79 13.63 6.86
CA ASN A 99 5.65 12.88 6.33
C ASN A 99 4.83 12.23 7.46
N VAL A 100 3.51 12.20 7.31
CA VAL A 100 2.61 11.44 8.17
C VAL A 100 1.68 10.58 7.32
N ALA A 101 1.36 9.39 7.81
CA ALA A 101 0.35 8.55 7.17
C ALA A 101 -1.05 9.05 7.52
N ALA A 102 -1.94 9.11 6.53
CA ALA A 102 -3.32 9.57 6.67
C ALA A 102 -4.25 8.50 7.29
N TYR A 103 -3.92 8.05 8.51
CA TYR A 103 -4.66 6.99 9.20
C TYR A 103 -6.13 7.34 9.48
N ASP A 104 -6.45 8.63 9.61
CA ASP A 104 -7.75 9.13 10.04
C ASP A 104 -8.65 9.57 8.86
N LEU A 105 -8.22 9.34 7.62
CA LEU A 105 -9.00 9.67 6.43
C LEU A 105 -10.12 8.65 6.22
N VAL A 106 -11.34 9.14 5.93
CA VAL A 106 -12.53 8.33 5.66
C VAL A 106 -12.77 8.26 4.14
N PRO A 107 -13.04 7.08 3.55
CA PRO A 107 -13.22 5.78 4.21
C PRO A 107 -11.89 5.12 4.62
N SER A 108 -10.82 5.41 3.90
CA SER A 108 -9.46 4.99 4.28
C SER A 108 -8.42 5.86 3.57
N GLY A 109 -7.39 6.29 4.30
CA GLY A 109 -6.18 6.89 3.72
C GLY A 109 -5.05 5.88 3.52
N ILE A 110 -5.29 4.60 3.78
CA ILE A 110 -4.28 3.55 3.70
C ILE A 110 -4.75 2.48 2.71
N VAL A 111 -3.93 2.23 1.69
CA VAL A 111 -4.15 1.13 0.76
C VAL A 111 -3.05 0.09 0.94
N THR A 112 -3.45 -1.17 1.03
CA THR A 112 -2.56 -2.31 1.22
C THR A 112 -2.60 -3.20 0.00
N TYR A 113 -1.47 -3.85 -0.26
CA TYR A 113 -1.37 -4.87 -1.30
C TYR A 113 -0.53 -6.03 -0.75
N PRO A 114 -0.99 -7.27 -0.92
CA PRO A 114 -0.23 -8.44 -0.51
C PRO A 114 0.96 -8.66 -1.44
N ASN A 115 2.08 -9.11 -0.87
CA ASN A 115 3.17 -9.72 -1.63
C ASN A 115 3.05 -11.24 -1.53
N PHE A 116 3.09 -11.93 -2.66
CA PHE A 116 2.97 -13.38 -2.72
C PHE A 116 4.30 -14.02 -3.11
N ILE A 117 4.60 -15.17 -2.50
CA ILE A 117 5.68 -16.06 -2.92
C ILE A 117 5.02 -17.38 -3.36
N ALA A 118 5.36 -17.85 -4.55
CA ALA A 118 4.82 -19.09 -5.11
C ALA A 118 5.96 -20.00 -5.59
N ILE A 119 5.70 -21.31 -5.57
CA ILE A 119 6.60 -22.31 -6.16
C ILE A 119 6.09 -22.59 -7.58
N GLY A 120 6.96 -22.43 -8.58
CA GLY A 120 6.63 -22.80 -9.95
C GLY A 120 6.29 -24.28 -10.06
N GLY A 121 5.28 -24.64 -10.85
CA GLY A 121 4.76 -26.02 -10.92
C GLY A 121 5.80 -27.07 -11.32
N GLN A 122 6.86 -26.66 -12.03
CA GLN A 122 7.98 -27.52 -12.46
C GLN A 122 9.31 -27.09 -11.82
N ALA A 123 9.29 -26.52 -10.61
CA ALA A 123 10.52 -26.12 -9.94
C ALA A 123 11.47 -27.33 -9.80
N PRO A 124 12.74 -27.24 -10.25
CA PRO A 124 13.68 -28.36 -10.22
C PRO A 124 14.06 -28.77 -8.78
N HIS A 125 13.89 -27.85 -7.82
CA HIS A 125 14.19 -28.05 -6.41
C HIS A 125 13.02 -27.61 -5.52
N PRO A 126 11.87 -28.32 -5.55
CA PRO A 126 10.66 -27.89 -4.87
C PRO A 126 10.82 -27.89 -3.34
N ASN A 127 11.65 -28.78 -2.79
CA ASN A 127 11.93 -28.81 -1.35
C ASN A 127 12.81 -27.64 -0.90
N ALA A 128 13.78 -27.21 -1.72
CA ALA A 128 14.55 -26.00 -1.45
C ALA A 128 13.67 -24.75 -1.51
N ALA A 129 12.74 -24.68 -2.47
CA ALA A 129 11.77 -23.59 -2.56
C ALA A 129 10.84 -23.53 -1.33
N LYS A 130 10.36 -24.68 -0.83
CA LYS A 130 9.61 -24.76 0.43
C LYS A 130 10.42 -24.25 1.62
N LEU A 131 11.69 -24.66 1.72
CA LEU A 131 12.59 -24.19 2.78
C LEU A 131 12.80 -22.67 2.71
N PHE A 132 12.99 -22.12 1.51
CA PHE A 132 13.11 -20.67 1.31
C PHE A 132 11.86 -19.93 1.76
N ILE A 133 10.66 -20.39 1.40
CA ILE A 133 9.40 -19.81 1.86
C ILE A 133 9.32 -19.87 3.40
N ALA A 134 9.67 -21.01 4.01
CA ALA A 134 9.70 -21.12 5.46
C ALA A 134 10.68 -20.13 6.12
N PHE A 135 11.88 -19.97 5.56
CA PHE A 135 12.89 -19.00 6.02
C PHE A 135 12.39 -17.55 5.92
N MET A 136 11.64 -17.22 4.86
CA MET A 136 11.02 -15.89 4.69
C MET A 136 9.96 -15.58 5.76
N MET A 137 9.42 -16.60 6.43
CA MET A 137 8.42 -16.46 7.50
C MET A 137 9.04 -16.25 8.89
N GLY A 138 10.38 -16.22 9.01
CA GLY A 138 11.06 -16.11 10.30
C GLY A 138 11.20 -17.45 11.02
N SER A 139 11.94 -17.44 12.12
CA SER A 139 12.13 -18.61 12.97
C SER A 139 10.79 -19.11 13.54
N LYS A 140 10.75 -20.40 13.87
CA LYS A 140 9.66 -21.00 14.65
C LYS A 140 9.60 -20.46 16.08
N ASP A 141 10.73 -19.99 16.60
CA ASP A 141 10.83 -19.42 17.94
C ASP A 141 10.36 -17.96 18.00
N LEU A 142 10.21 -17.30 16.85
CA LEU A 142 9.66 -15.96 16.75
C LEU A 142 8.18 -16.00 17.16
N ASN A 143 7.81 -15.24 18.19
CA ASN A 143 6.46 -15.17 18.74
C ASN A 143 6.16 -13.74 19.27
N LYS A 144 4.95 -13.50 19.81
CA LYS A 144 4.50 -12.16 20.27
C LYS A 144 5.35 -11.57 21.39
N ASP A 145 5.98 -12.42 22.20
CA ASP A 145 6.80 -12.02 23.34
C ASP A 145 8.29 -11.85 22.96
N SER A 146 8.63 -12.11 21.70
CA SER A 146 9.99 -11.93 21.19
C SER A 146 10.42 -10.46 21.29
N LYS A 147 11.56 -10.21 21.91
CA LYS A 147 12.15 -8.86 21.99
C LYS A 147 12.99 -8.61 20.74
N LEU A 148 12.45 -7.84 19.81
CA LEU A 148 13.12 -7.51 18.55
C LEU A 148 13.73 -6.12 18.63
N THR A 149 15.05 -6.05 18.77
CA THR A 149 15.81 -4.79 18.79
C THR A 149 16.80 -4.71 17.63
N PRO A 150 17.13 -3.50 17.14
CA PRO A 150 18.20 -3.34 16.14
C PRO A 150 19.55 -3.89 16.65
N PRO A 151 20.41 -4.39 15.75
CA PRO A 151 20.23 -4.49 14.30
C PRO A 151 19.28 -5.63 13.90
N PHE A 152 18.28 -5.35 13.04
CA PHE A 152 17.26 -6.36 12.68
C PHE A 152 17.78 -7.46 11.74
N ARG A 153 18.88 -7.22 11.02
CA ARG A 153 19.42 -8.14 10.00
C ARG A 153 20.55 -9.04 10.49
N THR A 154 21.02 -8.83 11.71
CA THR A 154 22.15 -9.55 12.30
C THR A 154 21.88 -9.82 13.78
N GLY A 155 22.77 -10.54 14.47
CA GLY A 155 22.60 -10.87 15.89
C GLY A 155 21.38 -11.75 16.19
N GLU A 156 20.95 -11.76 17.45
CA GLU A 156 19.82 -12.59 17.90
C GLU A 156 18.50 -12.21 17.23
N THR A 157 18.23 -10.91 17.08
CA THR A 157 17.05 -10.44 16.35
C THR A 157 17.06 -10.91 14.90
N GLY A 158 18.21 -10.84 14.22
CA GLY A 158 18.35 -11.36 12.85
C GLY A 158 18.16 -12.87 12.76
N LYS A 159 18.61 -13.65 13.76
CA LYS A 159 18.36 -15.10 13.82
C LYS A 159 16.87 -15.43 14.00
N LEU A 160 16.13 -14.63 14.74
CA LEU A 160 14.68 -14.78 14.90
C LEU A 160 13.91 -14.35 13.66
N LEU A 161 14.24 -13.19 13.08
CA LEU A 161 13.56 -12.66 11.91
C LEU A 161 13.91 -13.41 10.63
N GLN A 162 15.12 -13.97 10.52
CA GLN A 162 15.60 -14.71 9.34
C GLN A 162 15.35 -13.93 8.03
N GLY A 163 14.70 -14.53 7.04
CA GLY A 163 14.36 -13.89 5.76
C GLY A 163 13.39 -12.72 5.89
N MET A 164 12.70 -12.60 7.03
CA MET A 164 11.80 -11.48 7.32
C MET A 164 12.55 -10.22 7.76
N ALA A 165 13.82 -10.32 8.15
CA ALA A 165 14.57 -9.21 8.71
C ALA A 165 14.57 -7.90 7.87
N PRO A 166 14.70 -7.94 6.53
CA PRO A 166 14.62 -6.72 5.71
C PRO A 166 13.23 -6.07 5.70
N PHE A 167 12.19 -6.84 6.01
CA PHE A 167 10.77 -6.49 5.95
C PHE A 167 10.19 -6.11 7.32
N PHE A 168 10.94 -6.31 8.41
CA PHE A 168 10.54 -5.89 9.75
C PHE A 168 10.72 -4.37 9.93
N ARG A 169 9.86 -3.59 9.28
CA ARG A 169 9.86 -2.12 9.30
C ARG A 169 8.45 -1.59 9.00
N ILE A 170 8.16 -0.36 9.41
CA ILE A 170 6.90 0.32 9.05
C ILE A 170 6.63 0.25 7.53
N GLY A 171 5.37 0.02 7.17
CA GLY A 171 4.95 -0.12 5.76
C GLY A 171 5.19 -1.49 5.15
N SER A 172 5.77 -2.42 5.92
CA SER A 172 5.90 -3.83 5.55
C SER A 172 5.47 -4.67 6.74
N PHE A 173 4.30 -5.30 6.63
CA PHE A 173 3.67 -6.01 7.73
C PHE A 173 3.58 -7.49 7.41
N SER A 174 4.01 -8.31 8.36
CA SER A 174 3.97 -9.75 8.21
C SER A 174 2.53 -10.26 8.17
N PRO A 175 2.23 -11.31 7.39
CA PRO A 175 0.96 -12.01 7.48
C PRO A 175 0.84 -12.85 8.76
N ARG A 176 1.94 -13.04 9.50
CA ARG A 176 1.94 -13.70 10.81
C ARG A 176 1.20 -12.86 11.86
N LYS A 177 0.27 -13.49 12.57
CA LYS A 177 -0.49 -12.87 13.68
C LYS A 177 0.19 -13.01 15.04
N ASP A 178 1.30 -13.74 15.07
CA ASP A 178 1.98 -14.20 16.28
C ASP A 178 3.34 -13.54 16.47
N MET A 179 3.61 -12.36 15.89
CA MET A 179 4.88 -11.67 16.06
C MET A 179 4.68 -10.21 16.47
N PRO A 180 5.70 -9.55 17.06
CA PRO A 180 5.61 -8.14 17.44
C PRO A 180 5.45 -7.26 16.19
N MET A 181 4.91 -6.05 16.38
CA MET A 181 4.91 -5.04 15.31
C MET A 181 6.31 -4.42 15.15
N PRO A 182 6.68 -4.02 13.92
CA PRO A 182 7.88 -3.22 13.73
C PRO A 182 7.73 -1.85 14.41
N PRO A 183 8.86 -1.17 14.72
CA PRO A 183 8.82 0.19 15.26
C PRO A 183 7.94 1.12 14.42
N ASN A 184 7.18 2.01 15.08
CA ASN A 184 6.24 2.95 14.48
C ASN A 184 5.01 2.28 13.83
N GLY A 185 4.81 0.97 14.05
CA GLY A 185 3.70 0.18 13.51
C GLY A 185 2.44 0.14 14.39
N GLU A 186 2.39 0.87 15.49
CA GLU A 186 1.40 0.73 16.57
C GLU A 186 -0.03 1.05 16.08
N ARG A 187 -0.16 1.97 15.11
CA ARG A 187 -1.46 2.33 14.51
C ARG A 187 -1.94 1.33 13.48
N TRP A 188 -1.08 0.46 12.96
CA TRP A 188 -1.41 -0.46 11.87
C TRP A 188 -2.59 -1.40 12.16
N PRO A 189 -2.70 -2.08 13.32
CA PRO A 189 -3.81 -2.97 13.61
C PRO A 189 -5.18 -2.29 13.48
N ALA A 190 -5.30 -1.08 14.01
CA ALA A 190 -6.57 -0.34 14.10
C ALA A 190 -6.88 0.52 12.86
N ALA A 191 -5.91 0.77 11.99
CA ALA A 191 -6.11 1.60 10.80
C ALA A 191 -7.22 1.05 9.87
N ALA A 192 -8.09 1.92 9.37
CA ALA A 192 -8.92 1.57 8.22
C ALA A 192 -8.02 1.36 7.00
N LYS A 193 -8.12 0.21 6.35
CA LYS A 193 -7.22 -0.21 5.28
C LYS A 193 -8.04 -0.73 4.12
N TRP A 194 -7.80 -0.20 2.93
CA TRP A 194 -8.35 -0.76 1.70
C TRP A 194 -7.40 -1.73 1.05
N GLN A 195 -7.96 -2.81 0.54
CA GLN A 195 -7.27 -3.79 -0.27
C GLN A 195 -8.22 -4.25 -1.36
N ALA A 196 -7.73 -4.30 -2.60
CA ALA A 196 -8.44 -4.95 -3.68
C ALA A 196 -8.34 -6.46 -3.54
N SER A 197 -9.42 -7.19 -3.81
CA SER A 197 -9.37 -8.65 -3.91
C SER A 197 -8.55 -9.06 -5.14
N PRO A 198 -7.75 -10.14 -5.06
CA PRO A 198 -7.02 -10.64 -6.23
C PRO A 198 -7.94 -10.94 -7.42
N GLU A 199 -9.15 -11.44 -7.16
CA GLU A 199 -10.17 -11.73 -8.17
C GLU A 199 -10.64 -10.45 -8.86
N PHE A 200 -10.97 -9.40 -8.08
CA PHE A 200 -11.38 -8.13 -8.64
C PHE A 200 -10.27 -7.52 -9.51
N VAL A 201 -9.02 -7.54 -9.03
CA VAL A 201 -7.87 -7.05 -9.81
C VAL A 201 -7.74 -7.85 -11.10
N ARG A 202 -7.74 -9.18 -11.06
CA ARG A 202 -7.64 -10.05 -12.24
C ARG A 202 -8.72 -9.70 -13.28
N ASP A 203 -9.97 -9.53 -12.83
CA ASP A 203 -11.11 -9.39 -13.73
C ASP A 203 -11.33 -7.96 -14.24
N ASN A 204 -10.86 -6.94 -13.51
CA ASN A 204 -11.14 -5.53 -13.80
C ASN A 204 -9.92 -4.71 -14.24
N ILE A 205 -8.70 -5.25 -14.19
CA ILE A 205 -7.49 -4.46 -14.47
C ILE A 205 -7.48 -3.88 -15.89
N ALA A 206 -7.98 -4.61 -16.88
CA ALA A 206 -8.08 -4.14 -18.26
C ALA A 206 -9.06 -2.96 -18.37
N LYS A 207 -10.24 -3.08 -17.76
CA LYS A 207 -11.26 -2.02 -17.74
C LYS A 207 -10.76 -0.75 -17.02
N LEU A 208 -10.05 -0.92 -15.90
CA LEU A 208 -9.39 0.20 -15.21
C LEU A 208 -8.39 0.89 -16.13
N ASN A 209 -7.59 0.13 -16.88
CA ASN A 209 -6.62 0.70 -17.82
C ASN A 209 -7.30 1.49 -18.94
N ASP A 210 -8.35 0.93 -19.54
CA ASP A 210 -9.09 1.58 -20.62
C ASP A 210 -9.76 2.87 -20.13
N PHE A 211 -10.36 2.83 -18.93
CA PHE A 211 -10.91 4.03 -18.30
C PHE A 211 -9.83 5.10 -18.10
N TRP A 212 -8.68 4.72 -17.55
CA TRP A 212 -7.57 5.64 -17.33
C TRP A 212 -7.13 6.30 -18.64
N LEU A 213 -6.87 5.51 -19.69
CA LEU A 213 -6.44 6.01 -21.00
C LEU A 213 -7.49 6.93 -21.64
N SER A 214 -8.78 6.68 -21.40
CA SER A 214 -9.86 7.52 -21.94
C SER A 214 -9.98 8.91 -21.27
N ARG A 215 -9.41 9.07 -20.06
CA ARG A 215 -9.55 10.28 -19.23
C ARG A 215 -8.24 11.03 -19.02
N ALA A 216 -7.10 10.35 -19.13
CA ALA A 216 -5.77 10.91 -18.97
C ALA A 216 -5.28 11.58 -20.28
N ASN A 217 -5.94 12.66 -20.68
CA ASN A 217 -5.46 13.56 -21.73
C ASN A 217 -4.62 14.68 -21.11
#